data_AF-W7PZT4-F1
#
_entry.id   AF-W7PZT4-F1
#
_cell.length_a   1.000
_cell.length_b   1.000
_cell.length_c   1.000
_cell.angle_alpha   90.00
_cell.angle_beta   90.00
_cell.angle_gamma   90.00
#
_symmetry.space_group_name_H-M   'P 1'
#
loop_
_entity.id
_entity.type
_entity.pdbx_description
1 polymer ?
#
loop_
_entity_poly.entity_id
_entity_poly.type
_entity_poly.pdbx_seq_one_letter_code
_entity_poly.pdbx_strand_id
1 'polypeptide(L)'
;MVRDLSRIEKYHLTQHQGFQSAPMPLKALVVLERGQPGEVAILERLKGVAAFKVVMGSLYRPELAKAFQEPQRLMHHATRLAEQVRVYRFRRPWVLHDMGALVSPLMAQIHEVEPNDI
;
A
#
# COMPACT_ATOMS: atom_id res chain seq x y z
N MET A 1 23.34 -3.24 -31.81
CA MET A 1 22.53 -3.92 -30.77
C MET A 1 21.07 -3.65 -31.09
N VAL A 2 20.35 -4.62 -31.65
CA VAL A 2 18.96 -4.46 -32.12
C VAL A 2 18.01 -4.64 -30.94
N ARG A 3 17.04 -3.73 -30.80
CA ARG A 3 16.07 -3.73 -29.69
C ARG A 3 15.06 -4.85 -29.91
N ASP A 4 15.04 -5.84 -29.03
CA ASP A 4 14.08 -6.96 -29.06
C ASP A 4 12.69 -6.45 -28.63
N LEU A 5 11.76 -6.41 -29.58
CA LEU A 5 10.36 -6.02 -29.40
C LEU A 5 9.43 -7.24 -29.27
N SER A 6 9.93 -8.47 -29.14
CA SER A 6 9.08 -9.67 -29.10
C SER A 6 8.45 -9.98 -27.74
N ARG A 7 8.84 -9.25 -26.67
CA ARG A 7 8.32 -9.43 -25.30
C ARG A 7 7.10 -8.55 -24.98
N ILE A 8 6.38 -8.12 -26.02
CA ILE A 8 5.20 -7.25 -25.93
C ILE A 8 4.06 -7.91 -25.13
N GLU A 9 3.90 -9.23 -25.14
CA GLU A 9 2.69 -9.84 -24.57
C GLU A 9 2.65 -9.99 -23.05
N LYS A 10 3.79 -9.93 -22.34
CA LYS A 10 3.82 -10.36 -20.93
C LYS A 10 3.61 -9.24 -19.92
N TYR A 11 4.04 -8.01 -20.23
CA TYR A 11 3.87 -6.85 -19.36
C TYR A 11 3.82 -5.57 -20.18
N HIS A 12 2.67 -5.27 -20.77
CA HIS A 12 2.38 -3.91 -21.25
C HIS A 12 2.12 -3.02 -20.04
N LEU A 13 3.19 -2.47 -19.45
CA LEU A 13 3.05 -1.22 -18.70
C LEU A 13 2.90 -0.13 -19.77
N THR A 14 1.67 0.26 -20.07
CA THR A 14 1.35 1.32 -21.02
C THR A 14 2.02 2.60 -20.56
N GLN A 15 3.18 2.90 -21.16
CA GLN A 15 4.04 4.02 -20.77
C GLN A 15 3.45 5.39 -21.18
N HIS A 16 2.27 5.40 -21.81
CA HIS A 16 1.70 6.57 -22.49
C HIS A 16 0.73 7.42 -21.67
N GLN A 17 0.45 7.08 -20.41
CA GLN A 17 -0.35 7.94 -19.52
C GLN A 17 0.15 7.80 -18.07
N GLY A 18 1.15 8.60 -17.68
CA GLY A 18 1.53 8.72 -16.26
C GLY A 18 2.77 7.94 -15.83
N PHE A 19 3.75 7.73 -16.72
CA PHE A 19 5.10 7.35 -16.25
C PHE A 19 5.66 8.48 -15.39
N GLN A 20 5.67 8.25 -14.08
CA GLN A 20 6.26 9.17 -13.13
C GLN A 20 7.76 8.86 -13.03
N SER A 21 8.58 9.78 -13.55
CA SER A 21 10.04 9.67 -13.48
C SER A 21 10.59 9.88 -12.06
N ALA A 22 9.82 10.59 -11.23
CA ALA A 22 10.12 10.79 -9.83
C ALA A 22 9.32 9.80 -8.95
N PRO A 23 9.91 9.26 -7.88
CA PRO A 23 9.17 8.45 -6.93
C PRO A 23 8.12 9.30 -6.22
N MET A 24 6.86 8.86 -6.27
CA MET A 24 5.77 9.51 -5.54
C MET A 24 5.82 9.16 -4.05
N PRO A 25 5.47 10.11 -3.16
CA PRO A 25 5.37 9.81 -1.74
C PRO A 25 4.26 8.79 -1.48
N LEU A 26 4.54 7.83 -0.59
CA LEU A 26 3.55 6.84 -0.16
C LEU A 26 2.49 7.51 0.72
N LYS A 27 1.31 7.79 0.16
CA LYS A 27 0.19 8.44 0.88
C LYS A 27 -0.45 7.54 1.94
N ALA A 28 -0.61 6.24 1.64
CA ALA A 28 -1.27 5.29 2.52
C ALA A 28 -0.75 3.85 2.35
N LEU A 29 -0.85 3.06 3.40
CA LEU A 29 -0.59 1.62 3.43
C LEU A 29 -1.86 0.91 3.93
N VAL A 30 -2.40 -0.02 3.14
CA VAL A 30 -3.67 -0.68 3.44
C VAL A 30 -3.44 -2.18 3.55
N VAL A 31 -3.73 -2.75 4.71
CA VAL A 31 -3.71 -4.20 4.92
C VAL A 31 -5.07 -4.75 4.56
N LEU A 32 -5.08 -5.74 3.67
CA LEU A 32 -6.29 -6.44 3.26
C LEU A 32 -6.54 -7.63 4.19
N GLU A 33 -7.72 -7.66 4.79
CA GLU A 33 -8.18 -8.76 5.63
C GLU A 33 -9.46 -9.37 5.06
N ARG A 34 -9.58 -10.70 5.20
CA ARG A 34 -10.78 -11.42 4.82
C ARG A 34 -11.83 -11.28 5.92
N GLY A 35 -12.99 -10.76 5.55
CA GLY A 35 -14.22 -10.82 6.33
C GLY A 35 -15.01 -12.10 6.07
N GLN A 36 -16.00 -12.35 6.92
CA GLN A 36 -16.91 -13.48 6.77
C GLN A 36 -17.97 -13.20 5.68
N PRO A 37 -18.58 -14.23 5.08
CA PRO A 37 -19.72 -14.04 4.19
C PRO A 37 -20.85 -13.26 4.88
N GLY A 38 -21.41 -12.27 4.20
CA GLY A 38 -22.47 -11.41 4.74
C GLY A 38 -22.00 -10.24 5.61
N GLU A 39 -20.70 -10.12 5.91
CA GLU A 39 -20.17 -8.93 6.58
C GLU A 39 -20.15 -7.71 5.64
N VAL A 40 -20.25 -6.51 6.21
CA VAL A 40 -20.03 -5.27 5.46
C VAL A 40 -18.53 -4.98 5.39
N ALA A 41 -18.08 -4.34 4.31
CA ALA A 41 -16.70 -3.88 4.20
C ALA A 41 -16.41 -2.78 5.24
N ILE A 42 -15.34 -2.95 6.00
CA ILE A 42 -14.92 -2.05 7.07
C ILE A 42 -13.52 -1.53 6.77
N LEU A 43 -13.35 -0.22 6.93
CA LEU A 43 -12.05 0.45 6.87
C LEU A 43 -11.73 1.08 8.22
N GLU A 44 -10.64 0.64 8.84
CA GLU A 44 -10.17 1.11 10.14
C GLU A 44 -8.84 1.84 9.98
N ARG A 45 -8.71 3.06 10.52
CA ARG A 45 -7.42 3.77 10.60
C ARG A 45 -6.62 3.23 11.79
N LEU A 46 -5.47 2.61 11.52
CA LEU A 46 -4.57 2.10 12.56
C LEU A 46 -3.63 3.20 13.05
N LYS A 47 -3.35 3.26 14.36
CA LYS A 47 -2.43 4.25 14.95
C LYS A 47 -1.42 3.60 15.89
N GLY A 48 -0.36 4.34 16.23
CA GLY A 48 0.67 3.93 17.19
C GLY A 48 1.24 2.54 16.89
N VAL A 49 1.25 1.66 17.89
CA VAL A 49 1.83 0.32 17.79
C VAL A 49 1.15 -0.53 16.71
N ALA A 50 -0.15 -0.38 16.47
CA ALA A 50 -0.84 -1.14 15.44
C ALA A 50 -0.37 -0.75 14.03
N ALA A 51 -0.21 0.55 13.77
CA ALA A 51 0.35 1.04 12.52
C ALA A 51 1.81 0.61 12.33
N PHE A 52 2.62 0.73 13.40
CA PHE A 52 4.00 0.30 13.40
C PHE A 52 4.17 -1.18 13.02
N LYS A 53 3.38 -2.07 13.62
CA LYS A 53 3.43 -3.51 13.33
C LYS A 53 3.13 -3.81 11.87
N VAL A 54 2.17 -3.10 11.28
CA VAL A 54 1.84 -3.23 9.86
C VAL A 54 2.98 -2.77 8.98
N VAL A 55 3.56 -1.60 9.25
CA VAL A 55 4.71 -1.09 8.48
C VAL A 55 5.87 -2.07 8.56
N MET A 56 6.22 -2.52 9.77
CA MET A 56 7.30 -3.49 9.99
C MET A 56 7.04 -4.82 9.26
N GLY A 57 5.81 -5.34 9.30
CA GLY A 57 5.43 -6.57 8.60
C GLY A 57 5.36 -6.43 7.07
N SER A 58 5.25 -5.20 6.56
CA SER A 58 5.27 -4.92 5.11
C SER A 58 6.67 -4.77 4.54
N LEU A 59 7.70 -4.66 5.38
CA LEU A 59 9.08 -4.59 4.92
C LEU A 59 9.48 -5.92 4.30
N TYR A 60 10.03 -5.86 3.09
CA TYR A 60 10.53 -7.04 2.40
C TYR A 60 11.84 -7.51 3.05
N ARG A 61 11.83 -8.75 3.56
CA ARG A 61 13.00 -9.43 4.16
C ARG A 61 13.72 -8.57 5.21
N PRO A 62 13.04 -8.17 6.30
CA PRO A 62 13.62 -7.29 7.31
C PRO A 62 14.87 -7.89 7.98
N GLU A 63 15.04 -9.21 7.95
CA GLU A 63 16.26 -9.90 8.36
C GLU A 63 17.50 -9.52 7.54
N LEU A 64 17.34 -9.16 6.26
CA LEU A 64 18.46 -8.65 5.46
C LEU A 64 18.91 -7.27 5.93
N ALA A 65 18.00 -6.44 6.42
CA ALA A 65 18.37 -5.13 6.95
C ALA A 65 19.33 -5.27 8.14
N LYS A 66 19.25 -6.37 8.91
CA LYS A 66 20.20 -6.67 10.00
C LYS A 66 21.63 -6.90 9.51
N ALA A 67 21.81 -7.29 8.24
CA ALA A 67 23.14 -7.46 7.65
C ALA A 67 23.79 -6.13 7.24
N PHE A 68 23.00 -5.06 7.09
CA PHE A 68 23.45 -3.75 6.60
C PHE A 68 23.27 -2.61 7.61
N GLN A 69 22.48 -2.82 8.66
CA GLN A 69 22.13 -1.79 9.64
C GLN A 69 21.95 -2.39 11.03
N GLU A 70 22.27 -1.58 12.04
CA GLU A 70 21.92 -1.88 13.44
C GLU A 70 20.39 -2.01 13.59
N PRO A 71 19.88 -3.02 14.32
CA PRO A 71 18.44 -3.26 14.48
C PRO A 71 17.62 -2.05 14.94
N GLN A 72 18.23 -1.18 15.75
CA GLN A 72 17.61 0.04 16.26
C GLN A 72 17.30 1.04 15.13
N ARG A 73 18.15 1.11 14.10
CA ARG A 73 17.91 2.01 12.94
C ARG A 73 16.69 1.58 12.13
N LEU A 74 16.52 0.27 11.93
CA LEU A 74 15.35 -0.27 11.25
C LEU A 74 14.07 0.05 12.03
N MET A 75 14.11 -0.11 13.35
CA MET A 75 13.01 0.23 14.25
C MET A 75 12.63 1.71 14.12
N HIS A 76 13.61 2.61 14.21
CA HIS A 76 13.38 4.05 14.06
C HIS A 76 12.81 4.43 12.68
N HIS A 77 13.31 3.82 11.61
CA HIS A 77 12.76 4.05 10.27
C HIS A 77 11.31 3.59 10.16
N ALA A 78 10.98 2.40 10.66
CA ALA A 78 9.62 1.88 10.64
C ALA A 78 8.67 2.71 11.52
N THR A 79 9.12 3.21 12.67
CA THR A 79 8.34 4.15 13.50
C THR A 79 8.06 5.45 12.75
N ARG A 80 9.10 6.08 12.17
CA ARG A 80 8.93 7.32 11.41
C ARG A 80 7.98 7.15 10.22
N LEU A 81 8.09 6.03 9.51
CA LEU A 81 7.18 5.70 8.41
C LEU A 81 5.74 5.50 8.89
N ALA A 82 5.52 4.84 10.03
CA ALA A 82 4.19 4.64 10.59
C ALA A 82 3.52 5.94 11.06
N GLU A 83 4.29 6.98 11.39
CA GLU A 83 3.80 8.32 11.71
C GLU A 83 3.47 9.14 10.45
N GLN A 84 4.26 8.97 9.39
CA GLN A 84 4.11 9.75 8.15
C GLN A 84 3.05 9.17 7.19
N VAL A 85 2.90 7.84 7.16
CA VAL A 85 2.00 7.15 6.23
C VAL A 85 0.66 6.85 6.89
N ARG A 86 -0.43 7.04 6.15
CA ARG A 86 -1.75 6.62 6.64
C ARG A 86 -1.92 5.11 6.50
N VAL A 87 -1.84 4.41 7.63
CA VAL A 87 -2.04 2.97 7.74
C VAL A 87 -3.51 2.64 8.01
N TYR A 88 -4.09 1.79 7.16
CA TYR A 88 -5.46 1.30 7.31
C TYR A 88 -5.51 -0.22 7.32
N ARG A 89 -6.54 -0.76 7.97
CA ARG A 89 -6.99 -2.14 7.82
C ARG A 89 -8.31 -2.12 7.06
N PHE A 90 -8.35 -2.84 5.94
CA PHE A 90 -9.55 -2.98 5.13
C PHE A 90 -10.01 -4.43 5.16
N ARG A 91 -11.14 -4.69 5.83
CA ARG A 91 -11.74 -6.01 5.96
C ARG A 91 -12.98 -6.07 5.09
N ARG A 92 -13.08 -7.07 4.21
CA ARG A 92 -14.27 -7.28 3.36
C ARG A 92 -14.56 -8.76 3.13
N PRO A 93 -15.81 -9.15 2.83
CA PRO A 93 -16.12 -10.49 2.37
C PRO A 93 -15.29 -10.87 1.14
N TRP A 94 -14.90 -12.14 1.07
CA TRP A 94 -14.15 -12.69 -0.07
C TRP A 94 -15.09 -13.05 -1.24
N VAL A 95 -15.75 -12.02 -1.79
CA VAL A 95 -16.66 -12.14 -2.93
C VAL A 95 -16.25 -11.19 -4.04
N LEU A 96 -16.71 -11.49 -5.26
CA LEU A 96 -16.44 -10.71 -6.47
C LEU A 96 -17.67 -9.97 -7.02
N HIS A 97 -18.88 -10.32 -6.57
CA HIS A 97 -20.07 -9.51 -6.89
C HIS A 97 -19.99 -8.19 -6.13
N ASP A 98 -20.54 -7.12 -6.73
CA ASP A 98 -20.65 -5.79 -6.13
C ASP A 98 -19.33 -5.22 -5.58
N MET A 99 -18.21 -5.55 -6.22
CA MET A 99 -16.88 -5.05 -5.85
C MET A 99 -16.79 -3.53 -5.75
N GLY A 100 -17.52 -2.80 -6.60
CA GLY A 100 -17.59 -1.33 -6.52
C GLY A 100 -18.13 -0.85 -5.18
N ALA A 101 -19.21 -1.47 -4.69
CA ALA A 101 -19.79 -1.15 -3.38
C ALA A 101 -18.85 -1.54 -2.25
N LEU A 102 -18.21 -2.73 -2.33
CA LEU A 102 -17.29 -3.20 -1.30
C LEU A 102 -16.05 -2.30 -1.16
N VAL A 103 -15.50 -1.80 -2.26
CA VAL A 103 -14.27 -0.99 -2.26
C VAL A 103 -14.56 0.50 -2.08
N SER A 104 -15.82 0.94 -2.18
CA SER A 104 -16.23 2.34 -2.01
C SER A 104 -15.66 3.02 -0.74
N PRO A 105 -15.72 2.40 0.47
CA PRO A 105 -15.16 3.01 1.68
C PRO A 105 -13.65 3.27 1.58
N LEU A 106 -12.93 2.37 0.89
CA LEU A 106 -11.50 2.52 0.63
C LEU A 106 -11.22 3.64 -0.37
N MET A 107 -11.99 3.70 -1.47
CA MET A 107 -11.80 4.72 -2.50
C MET A 107 -12.06 6.12 -1.96
N ALA A 108 -13.12 6.31 -1.17
CA ALA A 108 -13.43 7.60 -0.56
C ALA A 108 -12.24 8.14 0.24
N GLN A 109 -11.62 7.31 1.08
CA GLN A 109 -10.50 7.73 1.92
C GLN A 109 -9.17 7.93 1.18
N ILE A 110 -8.95 7.22 0.07
CA ILE A 110 -7.73 7.38 -0.75
C ILE A 110 -7.85 8.58 -1.70
N HIS A 111 -9.04 8.90 -2.20
CA HIS A 111 -9.27 10.00 -3.15
C HIS A 111 -9.54 11.35 -2.49
N GLU A 112 -10.01 11.41 -1.23
CA GLU A 112 -10.14 12.67 -0.45
C GLU A 112 -8.79 13.41 -0.21
N VAL A 113 -7.69 12.96 -0.80
CA VAL A 113 -6.31 13.45 -0.58
C VAL A 113 -5.79 14.26 -1.77
N GLU A 114 -6.69 15.00 -2.42
CA GLU A 114 -6.35 16.16 -3.23
C GLU A 114 -7.32 17.27 -2.82
N PRO A 115 -6.83 18.23 -2.01
CA PRO A 115 -6.41 19.49 -2.62
C PRO A 115 -5.17 20.11 -1.95
N ASN A 116 -4.13 20.33 -2.77
CA ASN A 116 -3.13 21.42 -2.76
C ASN A 116 -1.73 20.89 -3.09
N ASP A 117 -1.46 20.83 -4.40
CA ASP A 117 -0.19 21.30 -4.92
C ASP A 117 -0.23 22.84 -4.87
N ILE A 118 0.49 23.44 -3.92
CA ILE A 118 1.10 24.77 -4.04
C ILE A 118 2.55 24.62 -3.61
#